data_AF-Q30VZ3-F1
#
_entry.id   AF-Q30VZ3-F1
#
_cell.length_a   1.000
_cell.length_b   1.000
_cell.length_c   1.000
_cell.angle_alpha   90.00
_cell.angle_beta   90.00
_cell.angle_gamma   90.00
#
_symmetry.space_group_name_H-M   'P 1'
#
loop_
_entity.id
_entity.type
_entity.pdbx_description
1 polymer ?
#
loop_
_entity_poly.entity_id
_entity_poly.type
_entity_poly.pdbx_seq_one_letter_code
_entity_poly.pdbx_strand_id
1 'polypeptide(L)'
;MMQDTEPLELVQEITSRYRTVHRFCKAHGELNRSTVYMVLKGRYPGNVERQLERMRQALRGEVSVEERAYQAIRETACARCTVTNQGCRRCETLFRALARAVAAAISNHT
;
A
#
# COMPACT_ATOMS: atom_id res chain seq x y z
N MET A 1 23.40 -1.28 15.81
CA MET A 1 23.22 0.09 15.30
C MET A 1 23.50 0.08 13.80
N MET A 2 22.48 -0.08 12.95
CA MET A 2 22.57 -0.06 11.47
C MET A 2 21.21 0.35 10.86
N GLN A 3 20.60 1.47 11.29
CA GLN A 3 19.27 1.88 10.79
C GLN A 3 19.24 3.25 10.09
N ASP A 4 20.36 3.99 10.05
CA ASP A 4 20.35 5.35 9.48
C ASP A 4 20.48 5.40 7.95
N THR A 5 20.83 4.30 7.27
CA THR A 5 21.10 4.28 5.82
C THR A 5 19.92 3.80 4.97
N GLU A 6 19.09 2.91 5.52
CA GLU A 6 17.94 2.30 4.84
C GLU A 6 16.94 3.34 4.27
N PRO A 7 16.52 4.38 5.02
CA PRO A 7 15.61 5.39 4.49
C PRO A 7 16.22 6.23 3.36
N LEU A 8 17.55 6.41 3.37
CA LEU A 8 18.27 7.18 2.36
C LEU A 8 18.36 6.42 1.03
N GLU A 9 18.69 5.13 1.08
CA GLU A 9 18.73 4.26 -0.11
C GLU A 9 17.35 4.21 -0.79
N LEU A 10 16.30 4.06 0.01
CA LEU A 10 14.93 4.02 -0.50
C LEU A 10 14.52 5.36 -1.15
N VAL A 11 14.92 6.50 -0.58
CA VAL A 11 14.72 7.82 -1.19
C VAL A 11 15.46 7.94 -2.53
N GLN A 12 16.69 7.46 -2.59
CA GLN A 12 17.48 7.48 -3.83
C GLN A 12 16.81 6.63 -4.91
N GLU A 13 16.36 5.43 -4.57
CA GLU A 13 15.68 4.56 -5.51
C GLU A 13 14.35 5.17 -6.01
N ILE A 14 13.56 5.73 -5.08
CA ILE A 14 12.31 6.43 -5.40
C ILE A 14 12.57 7.62 -6.34
N THR A 15 13.56 8.45 -6.03
CA THR A 15 13.86 9.64 -6.83
C THR A 15 14.46 9.29 -8.19
N SER A 16 15.26 8.22 -8.29
CA SER A 16 15.77 7.68 -9.55
C SER A 16 14.62 7.29 -10.51
N ARG A 17 13.64 6.53 -10.01
CA ARG A 17 12.53 6.01 -10.83
C ARG A 17 11.39 7.00 -11.05
N TYR A 18 11.00 7.77 -10.03
CA TYR A 18 9.79 8.60 -10.03
C TYR A 18 10.07 10.10 -9.98
N ARG A 19 11.35 10.52 -9.93
CA ARG A 19 11.82 11.91 -9.73
C ARG A 19 11.57 12.48 -8.34
N THR A 20 10.41 12.22 -7.75
CA THR A 20 10.08 12.70 -6.39
C THR A 20 9.26 11.68 -5.62
N VAL A 21 9.37 11.70 -4.29
CA VAL A 21 8.51 10.91 -3.38
C VAL A 21 7.02 11.21 -3.61
N HIS A 22 6.69 12.46 -3.95
CA HIS A 22 5.32 12.82 -4.27
C HIS A 22 4.79 12.08 -5.52
N ARG A 23 5.58 12.00 -6.59
CA ARG A 23 5.21 11.26 -7.81
C ARG A 23 5.13 9.76 -7.56
N PHE A 24 6.00 9.22 -6.71
CA PHE A 24 5.91 7.84 -6.25
C PHE A 24 4.57 7.56 -5.54
N CYS A 25 4.18 8.36 -4.54
CA CYS A 25 2.88 8.19 -3.88
C CYS A 25 1.69 8.42 -4.81
N LYS A 26 1.86 9.22 -5.88
CA LYS A 26 0.80 9.42 -6.89
C LYS A 26 0.63 8.17 -7.78
N ALA A 27 1.73 7.50 -8.11
CA ALA A 27 1.71 6.26 -8.88
C ALA A 27 1.16 5.08 -8.05
N HIS A 28 1.44 5.07 -6.74
CA HIS A 28 1.06 4.02 -5.79
C HIS A 28 0.03 4.56 -4.78
N GLY A 29 -1.22 4.71 -5.23
CA GLY A 29 -2.31 5.32 -4.46
C GLY A 29 -2.73 4.55 -3.21
N GLU A 30 -2.30 3.30 -3.07
CA GLU A 30 -2.44 2.46 -1.89
C GLU A 30 -1.47 2.83 -0.75
N LEU A 31 -0.43 3.61 -1.06
CA LEU A 31 0.51 4.15 -0.07
C LEU A 31 0.02 5.51 0.43
N ASN A 32 -0.18 5.62 1.75
CA ASN A 32 -0.52 6.90 2.35
C ASN A 32 0.69 7.83 2.33
N ARG A 33 0.57 8.96 1.63
CA ARG A 33 1.63 9.96 1.51
C ARG A 33 2.20 10.40 2.86
N SER A 34 1.36 10.74 3.83
CA SER A 34 1.83 11.18 5.16
C SER A 34 2.62 10.08 5.86
N THR A 35 2.16 8.83 5.77
CA THR A 35 2.89 7.67 6.30
C THR A 35 4.26 7.52 5.63
N VAL A 36 4.33 7.58 4.30
CA VAL A 36 5.60 7.50 3.55
C VAL A 36 6.58 8.57 4.01
N TYR A 37 6.15 9.84 4.10
CA TYR A 37 7.04 10.91 4.57
C TYR A 37 7.47 10.75 6.02
N MET A 38 6.61 10.23 6.91
CA MET A 38 6.98 9.96 8.30
C MET A 38 7.99 8.82 8.40
N VAL A 39 7.82 7.75 7.61
CA VAL A 39 8.75 6.61 7.57
C VAL A 39 10.12 7.07 7.08
N LEU A 40 10.16 7.78 5.95
CA LEU A 40 11.42 8.29 5.38
C LEU A 40 12.15 9.28 6.28
N LYS A 41 11.43 9.94 7.20
CA LYS A 41 12.02 10.86 8.20
C LYS A 41 12.34 10.19 9.53
N GLY A 42 12.10 8.88 9.68
CA GLY A 42 12.28 8.17 10.95
C GLY A 42 11.32 8.62 12.07
N ARG A 43 10.16 9.19 11.73
CA ARG A 43 9.17 9.76 12.68
C ARG A 43 7.86 8.98 12.72
N TYR A 44 7.76 7.85 12.02
CA TYR A 44 6.53 7.07 12.00
C TYR A 44 6.38 6.26 13.30
N PRO A 45 5.31 6.45 14.09
CA PRO A 45 5.15 5.79 15.38
C PRO A 45 4.61 4.34 15.28
N GLY A 46 4.24 3.90 14.08
CA GLY A 46 3.69 2.55 13.85
C GLY A 46 4.77 1.54 13.49
N ASN A 47 4.35 0.40 12.94
CA ASN A 47 5.27 -0.63 12.45
C ASN A 47 6.02 -0.13 11.20
N VAL A 48 7.25 0.36 11.39
CA VAL A 48 8.13 0.91 10.35
C VAL A 48 8.52 -0.15 9.33
N GLU A 49 8.94 -1.34 9.79
CA GLU A 49 9.37 -2.44 8.92
C GLU A 49 8.28 -2.84 7.92
N ARG A 50 7.04 -2.93 8.40
CA ARG A 50 5.89 -3.21 7.53
C ARG A 50 5.70 -2.14 6.45
N GLN A 51 5.89 -0.86 6.78
CA GLN A 51 5.74 0.20 5.77
C GLN A 51 6.92 0.24 4.79
N LEU A 52 8.14 -0.02 5.26
CA LEU A 52 9.31 -0.16 4.39
C LEU A 52 9.09 -1.30 3.39
N GLU A 53 8.60 -2.46 3.85
CA GLU A 53 8.33 -3.57 2.94
C GLU A 53 7.25 -3.23 1.91
N ARG A 54 6.17 -2.55 2.31
CA ARG A 54 5.16 -2.07 1.35
C ARG A 54 5.75 -1.11 0.32
N MET A 55 6.66 -0.22 0.73
CA MET A 55 7.34 0.70 -0.19
C MET A 55 8.28 -0.04 -1.14
N ARG A 56 8.99 -1.07 -0.67
CA ARG A 56 9.84 -1.92 -1.53
C ARG A 56 9.02 -2.74 -2.52
N GLN A 57 7.89 -3.32 -2.11
CA GLN A 57 6.95 -4.01 -3.01
C GLN A 57 6.48 -3.09 -4.14
N ALA A 58 6.05 -1.87 -3.78
CA ALA A 58 5.66 -0.86 -4.76
C ALA A 58 6.81 -0.48 -5.73
N LEU A 59 8.05 -0.39 -5.23
CA LEU A 59 9.24 -0.16 -6.06
C LEU A 59 9.51 -1.32 -7.03
N ARG A 60 9.29 -2.57 -6.62
CA ARG A 60 9.38 -3.77 -7.47
C ARG A 60 8.22 -3.89 -8.48
N GLY A 61 7.21 -3.02 -8.39
CA GLY A 61 5.98 -3.13 -9.19
C GLY A 61 5.09 -4.29 -8.73
N GLU A 62 5.33 -4.83 -7.54
CA GLU A 62 4.52 -5.86 -6.93
C GLU A 62 3.27 -5.22 -6.32
N VAL A 63 2.11 -5.50 -6.91
CA VAL A 63 0.85 -5.18 -6.24
C VAL A 63 0.70 -6.11 -5.06
N SER A 64 0.63 -5.57 -3.83
CA SER A 64 0.50 -6.39 -2.62
C SER A 64 -0.72 -7.32 -2.68
N VAL A 65 -0.65 -8.48 -2.02
CA VAL A 65 -1.80 -9.42 -1.92
C VAL A 65 -3.04 -8.71 -1.38
N GLU A 66 -2.87 -7.81 -0.39
CA GLU A 66 -3.93 -6.97 0.17
C GLU A 66 -4.56 -6.10 -0.93
N GLU A 67 -3.77 -5.40 -1.74
CA GLU A 67 -4.31 -4.52 -2.78
C GLU A 67 -4.99 -5.32 -3.91
N ARG A 68 -4.43 -6.47 -4.32
CA ARG A 68 -5.09 -7.37 -5.29
C ARG A 68 -6.43 -7.88 -4.77
N ALA A 69 -6.48 -8.30 -3.51
CA ALA A 69 -7.71 -8.74 -2.87
C ALA A 69 -8.73 -7.60 -2.79
N TYR A 70 -8.31 -6.39 -2.44
CA TYR A 70 -9.18 -5.22 -2.40
C TYR A 70 -9.83 -4.92 -3.76
N GLN A 71 -9.05 -4.91 -4.85
CA GLN A 71 -9.59 -4.67 -6.19
C GLN A 71 -10.57 -5.76 -6.60
N ALA A 72 -10.21 -7.04 -6.44
CA ALA A 72 -11.09 -8.16 -6.78
C ALA A 72 -12.41 -8.15 -5.98
N ILE A 73 -12.34 -7.88 -4.66
CA ILE A 73 -13.52 -7.75 -3.80
C ILE A 73 -14.39 -6.59 -4.27
N ARG A 74 -13.79 -5.42 -4.53
CA ARG A 74 -14.51 -4.22 -4.95
C ARG A 74 -15.20 -4.42 -6.29
N GLU A 75 -14.51 -4.96 -7.28
CA GLU A 75 -15.08 -5.23 -8.61
C GLU A 75 -16.25 -6.20 -8.51
N THR A 76 -16.06 -7.33 -7.84
CA THR A 76 -17.09 -8.36 -7.67
C THR A 76 -18.31 -7.84 -6.91
N ALA A 77 -18.09 -7.12 -5.82
CA ALA A 77 -19.18 -6.60 -4.98
C ALA A 77 -19.91 -5.43 -5.65
N CYS A 78 -19.19 -4.50 -6.28
CA CYS A 78 -19.81 -3.37 -6.96
C CYS A 78 -20.60 -3.78 -8.21
N ALA A 79 -20.16 -4.80 -8.94
CA ALA A 79 -20.89 -5.34 -10.10
C ALA A 79 -22.23 -6.01 -9.74
N ARG A 80 -22.48 -6.27 -8.45
CA ARG A 80 -23.74 -6.83 -7.92
C ARG A 80 -24.51 -5.84 -7.04
N CYS A 81 -24.02 -4.61 -6.91
CA CYS A 81 -24.59 -3.63 -5.99
C CYS A 81 -25.85 -3.00 -6.58
N THR A 82 -26.98 -3.12 -5.87
CA THR A 82 -28.26 -2.54 -6.30
C THR A 82 -28.33 -1.01 -6.19
N VAL A 83 -27.39 -0.37 -5.49
CA VAL A 83 -27.39 1.08 -5.27
C VAL A 83 -26.72 1.85 -6.42
N THR A 84 -25.55 1.39 -6.87
CA THR A 84 -24.78 2.09 -7.91
C THR A 84 -24.50 1.22 -9.13
N ASN A 85 -24.39 -0.10 -8.96
CA ASN A 85 -23.95 -1.06 -9.98
C ASN A 85 -22.65 -0.68 -10.72
N GLN A 86 -21.82 0.15 -10.08
CA GLN A 86 -20.53 0.64 -10.57
C GLN A 86 -19.59 0.89 -9.39
N GLY A 87 -18.27 0.93 -9.67
CA GLY A 87 -17.24 1.10 -8.66
C GLY A 87 -17.36 2.43 -7.89
N CYS A 88 -17.78 2.38 -6.62
CA CYS A 88 -17.86 3.53 -5.72
C CYS A 88 -16.93 3.36 -4.50
N ARG A 89 -16.90 4.37 -3.61
CA ARG A 89 -16.10 4.34 -2.36
C ARG A 89 -16.92 4.10 -1.08
N ARG A 90 -18.24 3.88 -1.20
CA ARG A 90 -19.15 3.79 -0.04
C ARG A 90 -18.79 2.64 0.92
N CYS A 91 -18.30 1.54 0.40
CA CYS A 91 -17.92 0.35 1.18
C CYS A 91 -16.40 0.19 1.32
N GLU A 92 -15.61 1.23 1.00
CA GLU A 92 -14.14 1.14 0.95
C GLU A 92 -13.54 0.62 2.26
N THR A 93 -13.99 1.15 3.41
CA THR A 93 -13.49 0.72 4.72
C THR A 93 -13.70 -0.78 4.96
N LEU A 94 -14.88 -1.30 4.61
CA LEU A 94 -15.19 -2.73 4.74
C LEU A 94 -14.33 -3.57 3.79
N PHE A 95 -14.25 -3.18 2.51
CA PHE A 95 -13.49 -3.94 1.51
C PHE A 95 -12.00 -3.96 1.84
N ARG A 96 -11.43 -2.88 2.37
CA ARG A 96 -10.05 -2.86 2.87
C ARG A 96 -9.86 -3.75 4.09
N ALA A 97 -10.83 -3.83 5.00
CA ALA A 97 -10.76 -4.75 6.14
C ALA A 97 -10.78 -6.22 5.69
N LEU A 98 -11.66 -6.57 4.74
CA LEU A 98 -11.71 -7.91 4.15
C LEU A 98 -10.41 -8.26 3.43
N ALA A 99 -9.88 -7.34 2.62
CA ALA A 99 -8.63 -7.53 1.90
C ALA A 99 -7.44 -7.81 2.83
N ARG A 100 -7.37 -7.11 3.98
CA ARG A 100 -6.37 -7.37 5.03
C ARG A 100 -6.52 -8.76 5.62
N ALA A 101 -7.74 -9.18 5.93
CA ALA A 101 -8.01 -10.50 6.48
C ALA A 101 -7.60 -11.62 5.52
N VAL A 102 -7.93 -11.47 4.22
CA VAL A 102 -7.53 -12.41 3.17
C VAL A 102 -6.01 -12.48 3.04
N ALA A 103 -5.33 -11.33 2.98
CA ALA A 103 -3.87 -11.29 2.90
C ALA A 103 -3.21 -11.96 4.12
N ALA A 104 -3.73 -11.72 5.34
CA ALA A 104 -3.25 -12.37 6.55
C ALA A 104 -3.46 -13.89 6.53
N ALA A 105 -4.61 -14.37 6.03
CA ALA A 105 -4.89 -15.80 5.92
C ALA A 105 -3.92 -16.50 4.96
N ILE A 106 -3.62 -15.90 3.81
CA ILE A 106 -2.70 -16.46 2.81
C ILE A 106 -1.27 -16.53 3.35
N SER A 107 -0.81 -15.49 4.06
CA SER A 107 0.54 -15.44 4.64
C SER A 107 0.76 -16.44 5.78
N ASN A 108 -0.29 -16.96 6.43
CA ASN A 108 -0.17 -17.96 7.50
C ASN A 108 -0.11 -19.41 6.97
N HIS A 109 -0.21 -19.61 5.65
CA HIS A 109 -0.23 -20.92 5.00
C HIS A 109 0.92 -21.13 3.98
N THR A 110 1.91 -20.23 3.96
CA THR A 110 3.14 -20.36 3.15
C THR A 110 4.35 -20.41 4.09
#